data_AF-A0A562JQR2-F1
#
_entry.id   AF-A0A562JQR2-F1
#
_cell.length_a   1.000
_cell.length_b   1.000
_cell.length_c   1.000
_cell.angle_alpha   90.00
_cell.angle_beta   90.00
_cell.angle_gamma   90.00
#
_symmetry.space_group_name_H-M   'P 1'
#
loop_
_entity.id
_entity.type
_entity.pdbx_description
1 polymer ?
#
loop_
_entity_poly.entity_id
_entity_poly.type
_entity_poly.pdbx_seq_one_letter_code
_entity_poly.pdbx_strand_id
1 'polypeptide(L)'
;MSIFSKCRLLLVLTIGAIFLTGCMNQPTPEEKIYEVLENVVAEEKTFEEQQDPLVNLEKKEKELYDKIIALGMKEFDEITKLSDEASSIVDQRKDHMEKEQESIQASKEEFETLLPIIKEIEDKKLQEKSKELYGIMMDRYEIHDVLYKDYTEALEYDKELYAMFKKEDLSLKQLEEQISKINGMYENILDSNKQFNEKTKEYNEAKLAFYKEAGLEIKTEE
;
A
#
# COMPACT_ATOMS: atom_id res chain seq x y z
N MET A 1 -14.03 -8.31 78.34
CA MET A 1 -14.86 -8.56 77.15
C MET A 1 -15.24 -7.23 76.51
N SER A 2 -15.17 -7.16 75.18
CA SER A 2 -15.92 -6.21 74.35
C SER A 2 -15.50 -4.73 74.37
N ILE A 3 -14.31 -4.41 73.81
CA ILE A 3 -14.11 -3.14 73.07
C ILE A 3 -13.23 -3.39 71.83
N PHE A 4 -12.23 -4.27 71.91
CA PHE A 4 -11.33 -4.57 70.78
C PHE A 4 -11.95 -5.36 69.61
N SER A 5 -13.14 -5.95 69.77
CA SER A 5 -13.83 -6.68 68.70
C SER A 5 -14.70 -5.80 67.80
N LYS A 6 -14.99 -4.55 68.19
CA LYS A 6 -15.90 -3.66 67.43
C LYS A 6 -15.18 -2.75 66.43
N CYS A 7 -13.89 -2.44 66.62
CA CYS A 7 -13.11 -1.67 65.65
C CYS A 7 -12.57 -2.49 64.47
N ARG A 8 -12.42 -3.82 64.61
CA ARG A 8 -12.06 -4.69 63.48
C ARG A 8 -13.21 -4.89 62.50
N LEU A 9 -14.46 -4.86 62.96
CA LEU A 9 -15.63 -5.04 62.09
C LEU A 9 -15.93 -3.80 61.22
N LEU A 10 -15.52 -2.61 61.67
CA LEU A 10 -15.67 -1.36 60.91
C LEU A 10 -14.52 -1.13 59.91
N LEU A 11 -13.33 -1.68 60.15
CA LEU A 11 -12.21 -1.59 59.19
C LEU A 11 -12.34 -2.58 58.02
N VAL A 12 -13.09 -3.68 58.21
CA VAL A 12 -13.32 -4.70 57.15
C VAL A 12 -14.40 -4.24 56.16
N LEU A 13 -15.27 -3.30 56.53
CA LEU A 13 -16.33 -2.80 55.65
C LEU A 13 -15.92 -1.61 54.77
N THR A 14 -14.76 -0.99 55.00
CA THR A 14 -14.26 0.13 54.16
C THR A 14 -13.19 -0.28 53.15
N ILE A 15 -12.64 -1.49 53.25
CA ILE A 15 -11.67 -2.04 52.29
C ILE A 15 -12.36 -2.77 51.13
N GLY A 16 -13.68 -3.00 51.21
CA GLY A 16 -14.48 -3.62 50.14
C GLY A 16 -14.95 -2.69 49.02
N ALA A 17 -14.57 -1.41 49.03
CA ALA A 17 -15.07 -0.41 48.07
C ALA A 17 -14.04 0.06 47.02
N ILE A 18 -12.82 -0.49 47.00
CA ILE A 18 -11.75 -0.07 46.06
C ILE A 18 -11.34 -1.21 45.09
N PHE A 19 -12.14 -2.28 44.98
CA PHE A 19 -11.77 -3.45 44.16
C PHE A 19 -12.69 -3.76 42.97
N LEU A 20 -13.49 -2.81 42.47
CA LEU A 20 -14.38 -3.05 41.33
C LEU A 20 -14.49 -1.88 40.33
N THR A 21 -13.40 -1.18 40.02
CA THR A 21 -13.33 -0.33 38.81
C THR A 21 -12.14 -0.65 37.92
N GLY A 22 -11.57 -1.85 38.06
CA GLY A 22 -10.89 -2.48 36.95
C GLY A 22 -11.98 -3.07 36.06
N CYS A 23 -12.59 -2.27 35.19
CA CYS A 23 -13.42 -2.84 34.15
C CYS A 23 -12.58 -3.87 33.39
N MET A 24 -13.00 -5.13 33.42
CA MET A 24 -12.67 -6.12 32.40
C MET A 24 -13.32 -5.70 31.06
N ASN A 25 -13.00 -4.49 30.57
CA ASN A 25 -13.60 -3.96 29.35
C ASN A 25 -12.98 -4.71 28.18
N GLN A 26 -13.82 -5.46 27.46
CA GLN A 26 -13.52 -5.84 26.09
C GLN A 26 -13.27 -4.56 25.28
N PRO A 27 -12.35 -4.57 24.30
CA PRO A 27 -12.13 -3.42 23.44
C PRO A 27 -13.44 -2.97 22.81
N THR A 28 -13.67 -1.66 22.84
CA THR A 28 -14.77 -1.02 22.10
C THR A 28 -14.60 -1.27 20.60
N PRO A 29 -15.69 -1.25 19.80
CA PRO A 29 -15.57 -1.31 18.34
C PRO A 29 -14.56 -0.29 17.78
N GLU A 30 -14.52 0.90 18.34
CA GLU A 30 -13.61 1.98 17.96
C GLU A 30 -12.13 1.63 18.21
N GLU A 31 -11.82 1.06 19.38
CA GLU A 31 -10.46 0.58 19.71
C GLU A 31 -10.03 -0.59 18.83
N LYS A 32 -10.95 -1.50 18.47
CA LYS A 32 -10.65 -2.58 17.52
C LYS A 32 -10.36 -2.06 16.12
N ILE A 33 -11.14 -1.08 15.65
CA ILE A 33 -10.90 -0.44 14.36
C ILE A 33 -9.53 0.23 14.36
N TYR A 34 -9.16 0.92 15.44
CA TYR A 34 -7.81 1.49 15.59
C TYR A 34 -6.73 0.42 15.43
N GLU A 35 -6.83 -0.69 16.15
CA GLU A 35 -5.84 -1.78 16.07
C GLU A 35 -5.68 -2.31 14.64
N VAL A 36 -6.79 -2.59 13.95
CA VAL A 36 -6.77 -3.06 12.56
C VAL A 36 -6.16 -2.01 11.62
N LEU A 37 -6.49 -0.73 11.79
CA LEU A 37 -5.93 0.35 10.96
C LEU A 37 -4.41 0.51 11.14
N GLU A 38 -3.88 0.24 12.34
CA GLU A 38 -2.43 0.25 12.59
C GLU A 38 -1.76 -1.03 12.06
N ASN A 39 -2.42 -2.19 12.14
CA ASN A 39 -1.94 -3.42 11.51
C ASN A 39 -1.84 -3.27 9.98
N VAL A 40 -2.85 -2.67 9.36
CA VAL A 40 -2.89 -2.37 7.92
C VAL A 40 -1.68 -1.54 7.48
N VAL A 41 -1.29 -0.52 8.26
CA VAL A 41 -0.06 0.26 7.98
C VAL A 41 1.18 -0.64 8.07
N ALA A 42 1.24 -1.55 9.04
CA ALA A 42 2.36 -2.47 9.17
C ALA A 42 2.44 -3.47 7.99
N GLU A 43 1.30 -3.95 7.49
CA GLU A 43 1.23 -4.86 6.33
C GLU A 43 1.68 -4.16 5.03
N GLU A 44 1.46 -2.85 4.90
CA GLU A 44 1.90 -2.04 3.73
C GLU A 44 3.37 -1.62 3.77
N LYS A 45 4.12 -1.99 4.82
CA LYS A 45 5.53 -1.60 4.92
C LYS A 45 6.38 -2.13 3.75
N THR A 46 6.10 -3.35 3.29
CA THR A 46 6.83 -3.93 2.15
C THR A 46 6.54 -3.15 0.87
N PHE A 47 5.28 -2.71 0.66
CA PHE A 47 4.89 -1.80 -0.42
C PHE A 47 5.73 -0.52 -0.40
N GLU A 48 5.87 0.13 0.76
CA GLU A 48 6.67 1.35 0.91
C GLU A 48 8.15 1.11 0.57
N GLU A 49 8.71 0.01 1.09
CA GLU A 49 10.11 -0.37 0.87
C GLU A 49 10.44 -0.70 -0.59
N GLN A 50 9.45 -1.06 -1.44
CA GLN A 50 9.68 -1.35 -2.86
C GLN A 50 9.71 -0.09 -3.76
N GLN A 51 9.17 1.04 -3.32
CA GLN A 51 9.03 2.25 -4.16
C GLN A 51 10.39 2.80 -4.62
N ASP A 52 11.33 3.00 -3.69
CA ASP A 52 12.66 3.53 -4.01
C ASP A 52 13.47 2.61 -4.93
N PRO A 53 13.55 1.28 -4.69
CA PRO A 53 14.13 0.33 -5.64
C PRO A 53 13.53 0.41 -7.03
N LEU A 54 12.19 0.43 -7.15
CA LEU A 54 11.49 0.53 -8.45
C LEU A 54 11.90 1.78 -9.21
N VAL A 55 11.84 2.96 -8.57
CA VAL A 55 12.22 4.24 -9.18
C VAL A 55 13.69 4.24 -9.64
N ASN A 56 14.58 3.61 -8.88
CA ASN A 56 15.99 3.53 -9.26
C ASN A 56 16.21 2.60 -10.46
N LEU A 57 15.51 1.47 -10.50
CA LEU A 57 15.53 0.55 -11.64
C LEU A 57 14.97 1.21 -12.90
N GLU A 58 13.87 1.95 -12.80
CA GLU A 58 13.27 2.70 -13.91
C GLU A 58 14.24 3.74 -14.49
N LYS A 59 14.93 4.51 -13.63
CA LYS A 59 15.96 5.45 -14.07
C LYS A 59 17.10 4.74 -14.78
N LYS A 60 17.60 3.63 -14.22
CA LYS A 60 18.68 2.85 -14.81
C LYS A 60 18.28 2.27 -16.17
N GLU A 61 17.07 1.74 -16.27
CA GLU A 61 16.53 1.22 -17.53
C GLU A 61 16.45 2.33 -18.58
N LYS A 62 15.92 3.49 -18.21
CA LYS A 62 15.87 4.65 -19.10
C LYS A 62 17.25 5.06 -19.60
N GLU A 63 18.27 5.06 -18.74
CA GLU A 63 19.64 5.35 -19.16
C GLU A 63 20.19 4.33 -20.16
N LEU A 64 19.84 3.05 -20.02
CA LEU A 64 20.22 2.01 -21.00
C LEU A 64 19.48 2.20 -22.32
N TYR A 65 18.18 2.46 -22.28
CA TYR A 65 17.40 2.79 -23.46
C TYR A 65 17.99 3.98 -24.22
N ASP A 66 18.27 5.09 -23.53
CA ASP A 66 18.84 6.30 -24.13
C ASP A 66 20.22 6.02 -24.78
N LYS A 67 21.02 5.10 -24.21
CA LYS A 67 22.29 4.65 -24.83
C LYS A 67 22.04 3.80 -26.07
N ILE A 68 21.11 2.83 -26.01
CA ILE A 68 20.80 1.93 -27.13
C ILE A 68 20.39 2.74 -28.37
N ILE A 69 19.48 3.70 -28.21
CA ILE A 69 18.98 4.50 -29.34
C ILE A 69 20.01 5.49 -29.91
N ALA A 70 21.09 5.76 -29.18
CA ALA A 70 22.19 6.61 -29.64
C ALA A 70 23.26 5.84 -30.45
N LEU A 71 23.25 4.50 -30.39
CA LEU A 71 24.18 3.64 -31.10
C LEU A 71 23.71 3.36 -32.54
N GLY A 72 24.66 3.06 -33.43
CA GLY A 72 24.38 2.65 -34.80
C GLY A 72 24.56 1.14 -35.00
N MET A 73 24.22 0.65 -36.19
CA MET A 73 24.38 -0.77 -36.55
C MET A 73 25.83 -1.26 -36.55
N LYS A 74 26.83 -0.38 -36.54
CA LYS A 74 28.23 -0.79 -36.41
C LYS A 74 28.57 -1.25 -34.99
N GLU A 75 27.76 -0.84 -34.03
CA GLU A 75 27.87 -1.14 -32.61
C GLU A 75 26.82 -2.18 -32.18
N PHE A 76 26.36 -3.05 -33.10
CA PHE A 76 25.28 -4.01 -32.86
C PHE A 76 25.54 -4.97 -31.69
N ASP A 77 26.79 -5.40 -31.49
CA ASP A 77 27.16 -6.24 -30.35
C ASP A 77 26.93 -5.51 -29.00
N GLU A 78 27.21 -4.20 -28.95
CA GLU A 78 26.98 -3.38 -27.77
C GLU A 78 25.48 -3.10 -27.56
N ILE A 79 24.73 -2.86 -28.65
CA ILE A 79 23.25 -2.77 -28.61
C ILE A 79 22.67 -4.04 -27.99
N THR A 80 23.14 -5.21 -28.42
CA THR A 80 22.67 -6.50 -27.93
C THR A 80 22.94 -6.66 -26.43
N LYS A 81 24.17 -6.36 -25.99
CA LYS A 81 24.56 -6.43 -24.59
C LYS A 81 23.76 -5.47 -23.69
N LEU A 82 23.58 -4.23 -24.11
CA LEU A 82 22.79 -3.24 -23.36
C LEU A 82 21.31 -3.64 -23.31
N SER A 83 20.78 -4.24 -24.38
CA SER A 83 19.41 -4.75 -24.43
C SER A 83 19.20 -5.93 -23.48
N ASP A 84 20.18 -6.81 -23.35
CA ASP A 84 20.15 -7.90 -22.36
C ASP A 84 20.24 -7.36 -20.93
N GLU A 85 21.05 -6.34 -20.66
CA GLU A 85 21.09 -5.68 -19.36
C GLU A 85 19.74 -5.01 -19.02
N ALA A 86 19.15 -4.28 -19.98
CA ALA A 86 17.86 -3.64 -19.79
C ALA A 86 16.75 -4.66 -19.55
N SER A 87 16.73 -5.77 -20.31
CA SER A 87 15.79 -6.88 -20.07
C SER A 87 15.92 -7.47 -18.66
N SER A 88 17.14 -7.57 -18.12
CA SER A 88 17.35 -8.03 -16.74
C SER A 88 16.89 -7.02 -15.68
N ILE A 89 16.89 -5.72 -16.00
CA ILE A 89 16.29 -4.70 -15.13
C ILE A 89 14.77 -4.83 -15.14
N VAL A 90 14.16 -5.09 -16.30
CA VAL A 90 12.71 -5.33 -16.40
C VAL A 90 12.29 -6.53 -15.54
N ASP A 91 13.08 -7.61 -15.53
CA ASP A 91 12.86 -8.75 -14.62
C ASP A 91 12.90 -8.33 -13.14
N GLN A 92 13.89 -7.53 -12.75
CA GLN A 92 13.99 -7.03 -11.36
C GLN A 92 12.80 -6.13 -10.99
N ARG A 93 12.38 -5.24 -11.90
CA ARG A 93 11.19 -4.39 -11.69
C ARG A 93 9.94 -5.24 -11.47
N LYS A 94 9.79 -6.34 -12.23
CA LYS A 94 8.70 -7.30 -12.04
C LYS A 94 8.73 -7.92 -10.64
N ASP A 95 9.88 -8.43 -10.20
CA ASP A 95 10.02 -9.03 -8.86
C ASP A 95 9.68 -8.04 -7.72
N HIS A 96 10.02 -6.76 -7.89
CA HIS A 96 9.66 -5.73 -6.92
C HIS A 96 8.16 -5.42 -6.93
N MET A 97 7.56 -5.31 -8.11
CA MET A 97 6.13 -5.07 -8.27
C MET A 97 5.28 -6.25 -7.75
N GLU A 98 5.76 -7.48 -7.88
CA GLU A 98 5.11 -8.67 -7.30
C GLU A 98 5.11 -8.62 -5.76
N LYS A 99 6.22 -8.26 -5.12
CA LYS A 99 6.30 -8.09 -3.65
C LYS A 99 5.40 -6.96 -3.15
N GLU A 100 5.35 -5.87 -3.90
CA GLU A 100 4.47 -4.74 -3.62
C GLU A 100 3.01 -5.20 -3.65
N GLN A 101 2.60 -5.93 -4.69
CA GLN A 101 1.25 -6.46 -4.82
C GLN A 101 0.88 -7.42 -3.69
N GLU A 102 1.79 -8.33 -3.31
CA GLU A 102 1.58 -9.24 -2.18
C GLU A 102 1.30 -8.47 -0.87
N SER A 103 2.07 -7.41 -0.61
CA SER A 103 1.91 -6.54 0.56
C SER A 103 0.56 -5.82 0.56
N ILE A 104 0.15 -5.26 -0.58
CA ILE A 104 -1.15 -4.58 -0.71
C ILE A 104 -2.32 -5.56 -0.57
N GLN A 105 -2.20 -6.79 -1.08
CA GLN A 105 -3.26 -7.79 -0.91
C GLN A 105 -3.39 -8.28 0.53
N ALA A 106 -2.28 -8.48 1.23
CA ALA A 106 -2.31 -8.80 2.66
C ALA A 106 -2.97 -7.68 3.48
N SER A 107 -2.62 -6.42 3.17
CA SER A 107 -3.25 -5.23 3.75
C SER A 107 -4.77 -5.18 3.48
N LYS A 108 -5.19 -5.52 2.26
CA LYS A 108 -6.60 -5.60 1.88
C LYS A 108 -7.36 -6.65 2.68
N GLU A 109 -6.81 -7.86 2.80
CA GLU A 109 -7.42 -8.96 3.57
C GLU A 109 -7.62 -8.56 5.05
N GLU A 110 -6.62 -7.94 5.68
CA GLU A 110 -6.73 -7.43 7.04
C GLU A 110 -7.78 -6.30 7.14
N PHE A 111 -7.78 -5.37 6.19
CA PHE A 111 -8.70 -4.23 6.19
C PHE A 111 -10.17 -4.65 5.98
N GLU A 112 -10.43 -5.70 5.21
CA GLU A 112 -11.77 -6.24 5.00
C GLU A 112 -12.45 -6.71 6.31
N THR A 113 -11.66 -7.04 7.34
CA THR A 113 -12.17 -7.41 8.66
C THR A 113 -12.86 -6.25 9.40
N LEU A 114 -12.65 -5.00 8.98
CA LEU A 114 -13.27 -3.82 9.59
C LEU A 114 -14.78 -3.78 9.38
N LEU A 115 -15.29 -4.26 8.25
CA LEU A 115 -16.70 -4.09 7.87
C LEU A 115 -17.70 -4.64 8.93
N PRO A 116 -17.52 -5.83 9.51
CA PRO A 116 -18.36 -6.29 10.62
C PRO A 116 -18.19 -5.41 11.88
N ILE A 117 -16.97 -4.97 12.22
CA ILE A 117 -16.69 -4.16 13.41
C ILE A 117 -17.36 -2.79 13.31
N ILE A 118 -17.33 -2.16 12.14
CA ILE A 118 -17.99 -0.88 11.86
C ILE A 118 -19.50 -0.96 12.14
N LYS A 119 -20.14 -2.12 11.93
CA LYS A 119 -21.58 -2.32 12.20
C LYS A 119 -21.91 -2.34 13.69
N GLU A 120 -20.92 -2.62 14.55
CA GLU A 120 -21.05 -2.65 16.01
C GLU A 120 -20.99 -1.25 16.65
N ILE A 121 -20.51 -0.23 15.92
CA ILE A 121 -20.46 1.16 16.41
C ILE A 121 -21.88 1.65 16.77
N GLU A 122 -22.03 2.14 18.00
CA GLU A 122 -23.30 2.66 18.52
C GLU A 122 -23.65 4.04 17.96
N ASP A 123 -22.67 4.95 17.89
CA ASP A 123 -22.84 6.28 17.32
C ASP A 123 -23.07 6.19 15.80
N LYS A 124 -24.29 6.54 15.37
CA LYS A 124 -24.69 6.44 13.96
C LYS A 124 -23.91 7.37 13.03
N LYS A 125 -23.46 8.52 13.52
CA LYS A 125 -22.67 9.44 12.70
C LYS A 125 -21.24 8.92 12.53
N LEU A 126 -20.64 8.40 13.59
CA LEU A 126 -19.31 7.78 13.54
C LEU A 126 -19.35 6.53 12.65
N GLN A 127 -20.38 5.68 12.80
CA GLN A 127 -20.59 4.50 11.98
C GLN A 127 -20.62 4.80 10.48
N GLU A 128 -21.38 5.82 10.04
CA GLU A 128 -21.44 6.19 8.62
C GLU A 128 -20.09 6.71 8.11
N LYS A 129 -19.36 7.50 8.92
CA LYS A 129 -18.00 7.95 8.56
C LYS A 129 -17.01 6.81 8.46
N SER A 130 -17.10 5.81 9.33
CA SER A 130 -16.24 4.63 9.24
C SER A 130 -16.53 3.80 8.00
N LYS A 131 -17.79 3.77 7.51
CA LYS A 131 -18.12 3.17 6.21
C LYS A 131 -17.56 3.96 5.03
N GLU A 132 -17.55 5.29 5.12
CA GLU A 132 -16.92 6.16 4.12
C GLU A 132 -15.40 5.92 4.06
N LEU A 133 -14.73 5.90 5.22
CA LEU A 133 -13.32 5.52 5.35
C LEU A 133 -13.05 4.15 4.70
N TYR A 134 -13.90 3.16 5.00
CA TYR A 134 -13.80 1.83 4.40
C TYR A 134 -13.90 1.89 2.87
N GLY A 135 -14.89 2.60 2.33
CA GLY A 135 -15.06 2.79 0.89
C GLY A 135 -13.84 3.42 0.21
N ILE A 136 -13.28 4.49 0.78
CA ILE A 136 -12.09 5.18 0.23
C ILE A 136 -10.90 4.22 0.11
N MET A 137 -10.66 3.38 1.13
CA MET A 137 -9.57 2.42 1.10
C MET A 137 -9.82 1.28 0.11
N MET A 138 -11.06 0.80 0.00
CA MET A 138 -11.40 -0.21 -1.01
C MET A 138 -11.20 0.31 -2.44
N ASP A 139 -11.60 1.56 -2.71
CA ASP A 139 -11.30 2.23 -3.98
C ASP A 139 -9.79 2.30 -4.22
N ARG A 140 -8.99 2.63 -3.20
CA ARG A 140 -7.51 2.66 -3.28
C ARG A 140 -6.95 1.30 -3.70
N TYR A 141 -7.43 0.20 -3.11
CA TYR A 141 -6.99 -1.14 -3.48
C TYR A 141 -7.38 -1.51 -4.92
N GLU A 142 -8.59 -1.16 -5.36
CA GLU A 142 -9.01 -1.42 -6.74
C GLU A 142 -8.16 -0.65 -7.76
N ILE A 143 -7.81 0.60 -7.46
CA ILE A 143 -6.90 1.39 -8.30
C ILE A 143 -5.51 0.77 -8.34
N HIS A 144 -5.01 0.26 -7.20
CA HIS A 144 -3.72 -0.42 -7.15
C HIS A 144 -3.73 -1.72 -7.98
N ASP A 145 -4.82 -2.51 -7.92
CA ASP A 145 -4.98 -3.70 -8.75
C ASP A 145 -4.92 -3.39 -10.25
N VAL A 146 -5.48 -2.26 -10.68
CA VAL A 146 -5.38 -1.76 -12.06
C VAL A 146 -3.96 -1.31 -12.37
N LEU A 147 -3.32 -0.55 -11.49
CA LEU A 147 -1.94 -0.09 -11.64
C LEU A 147 -0.99 -1.28 -11.82
N TYR A 148 -1.06 -2.28 -10.93
CA TYR A 148 -0.25 -3.49 -10.98
C TYR A 148 -0.39 -4.22 -12.32
N LYS A 149 -1.62 -4.36 -12.80
CA LYS A 149 -1.92 -5.02 -14.07
C LYS A 149 -1.30 -4.25 -15.24
N ASP A 150 -1.56 -2.94 -15.33
CA ASP A 150 -1.08 -2.10 -16.43
C ASP A 150 0.45 -2.01 -16.42
N TYR A 151 1.06 -1.92 -15.23
CA TYR A 151 2.50 -1.96 -15.05
C TYR A 151 3.10 -3.29 -15.53
N THR A 152 2.52 -4.41 -15.13
CA THR A 152 2.98 -5.74 -15.55
C THR A 152 2.87 -5.90 -17.08
N GLU A 153 1.80 -5.39 -17.70
CA GLU A 153 1.67 -5.39 -19.16
C GLU A 153 2.73 -4.51 -19.84
N ALA A 154 3.02 -3.33 -19.29
CA ALA A 154 4.08 -2.45 -19.79
C ALA A 154 5.47 -3.13 -19.73
N LEU A 155 5.79 -3.87 -18.66
CA LEU A 155 7.06 -4.60 -18.55
C LEU A 155 7.20 -5.66 -19.66
N GLU A 156 6.13 -6.33 -20.06
CA GLU A 156 6.18 -7.29 -21.17
C GLU A 156 6.42 -6.57 -22.51
N TYR A 157 5.84 -5.37 -22.72
CA TYR A 157 6.14 -4.55 -23.89
C TYR A 157 7.59 -4.02 -23.91
N ASP A 158 8.14 -3.66 -22.74
CA ASP A 158 9.53 -3.26 -22.59
C ASP A 158 10.48 -4.43 -22.94
N LYS A 159 10.19 -5.65 -22.49
CA LYS A 159 10.93 -6.85 -22.91
C LYS A 159 10.87 -7.10 -24.41
N GLU A 160 9.70 -6.96 -25.00
CA GLU A 160 9.54 -7.10 -26.45
C GLU A 160 10.38 -6.06 -27.20
N LEU A 161 10.41 -4.81 -26.72
CA LEU A 161 11.27 -3.76 -27.28
C LEU A 161 12.76 -4.13 -27.22
N TYR A 162 13.27 -4.61 -26.08
CA TYR A 162 14.67 -5.04 -25.99
C TYR A 162 14.98 -6.29 -26.82
N ALA A 163 14.01 -7.18 -26.99
CA ALA A 163 14.13 -8.29 -27.93
C ALA A 163 14.15 -7.82 -29.39
N MET A 164 13.46 -6.73 -29.72
CA MET A 164 13.47 -6.12 -31.05
C MET A 164 14.80 -5.47 -31.38
N PHE A 165 15.44 -4.77 -30.45
CA PHE A 165 16.76 -4.15 -30.67
C PHE A 165 17.86 -5.16 -31.03
N LYS A 166 17.67 -6.43 -30.66
CA LYS A 166 18.58 -7.53 -30.98
C LYS A 166 18.36 -8.15 -32.37
N LYS A 167 17.50 -7.57 -33.21
CA LYS A 167 17.24 -8.03 -34.58
C LYS A 167 17.95 -7.14 -35.59
N GLU A 168 18.75 -7.73 -36.45
CA GLU A 168 19.48 -7.00 -37.50
C GLU A 168 18.55 -6.36 -38.56
N ASP A 169 17.34 -6.92 -38.74
CA ASP A 169 16.35 -6.51 -39.74
C ASP A 169 15.20 -5.68 -39.16
N LEU A 170 15.39 -5.09 -37.97
CA LEU A 170 14.38 -4.25 -37.32
C LEU A 170 14.04 -3.03 -38.20
N SER A 171 12.77 -2.92 -38.59
CA SER A 171 12.29 -1.73 -39.30
C SER A 171 11.90 -0.61 -38.33
N LEU A 172 12.13 0.65 -38.75
CA LEU A 172 11.73 1.83 -37.99
C LEU A 172 10.23 1.82 -37.66
N LYS A 173 9.39 1.38 -38.60
CA LYS A 173 7.95 1.29 -38.41
C LYS A 173 7.56 0.35 -37.26
N GLN A 174 8.18 -0.83 -37.18
CA GLN A 174 7.92 -1.76 -36.07
C GLN A 174 8.36 -1.16 -34.73
N LEU A 175 9.51 -0.47 -34.71
CA LEU A 175 10.00 0.21 -33.51
C LEU A 175 9.05 1.32 -33.05
N GLU A 176 8.56 2.17 -33.96
CA GLU A 176 7.60 3.23 -33.66
C GLU A 176 6.27 2.68 -33.13
N GLU A 177 5.78 1.58 -33.70
CA GLU A 177 4.56 0.91 -33.22
C GLU A 177 4.74 0.39 -31.79
N GLN A 178 5.88 -0.22 -31.47
CA GLN A 178 6.15 -0.72 -30.12
C GLN A 178 6.30 0.41 -29.09
N ILE A 179 7.05 1.47 -29.43
CA ILE A 179 7.21 2.64 -28.56
C ILE A 179 5.85 3.30 -28.29
N SER A 180 4.97 3.35 -29.29
CA SER A 180 3.63 3.92 -29.12
C SER A 180 2.76 3.12 -28.14
N LYS A 181 2.85 1.78 -28.16
CA LYS A 181 2.16 0.93 -27.17
C LYS A 181 2.70 1.18 -25.75
N ILE A 182 4.02 1.20 -25.60
CA ILE A 182 4.70 1.43 -24.33
C ILE A 182 4.27 2.78 -23.75
N ASN A 183 4.36 3.85 -24.54
CA ASN A 183 3.96 5.19 -24.11
C ASN A 183 2.49 5.25 -23.67
N GLY A 184 1.59 4.59 -24.40
CA GLY A 184 0.18 4.52 -24.03
C GLY A 184 -0.05 3.84 -22.68
N MET A 185 0.68 2.76 -22.38
CA MET A 185 0.58 2.09 -21.07
C MET A 185 1.16 2.95 -19.95
N TYR A 186 2.30 3.60 -20.17
CA TYR A 186 2.87 4.49 -19.16
C TYR A 186 2.00 5.74 -18.89
N GLU A 187 1.23 6.22 -19.86
CA GLU A 187 0.21 7.25 -19.62
C GLU A 187 -0.89 6.75 -18.66
N ASN A 188 -1.40 5.52 -18.86
CA ASN A 188 -2.38 4.92 -17.97
C ASN A 188 -1.82 4.69 -16.56
N ILE A 189 -0.59 4.16 -16.45
CA ILE A 189 0.09 3.93 -15.17
C ILE A 189 0.27 5.24 -14.40
N LEU A 190 0.61 6.34 -15.08
CA LEU A 190 0.74 7.66 -14.47
C LEU A 190 -0.59 8.20 -13.96
N ASP A 191 -1.70 7.91 -14.65
CA ASP A 191 -3.03 8.30 -14.22
C ASP A 191 -3.49 7.49 -12.99
N SER A 192 -3.36 6.17 -13.03
CA SER A 192 -3.65 5.28 -11.89
C SER A 192 -2.82 5.64 -10.67
N ASN A 193 -1.53 5.98 -10.85
CA ASN A 193 -0.68 6.47 -9.76
C ASN A 193 -1.20 7.77 -9.12
N LYS A 194 -1.72 8.71 -9.92
CA LYS A 194 -2.30 9.95 -9.37
C LYS A 194 -3.55 9.64 -8.56
N GLN A 195 -4.44 8.81 -9.10
CA GLN A 195 -5.67 8.40 -8.41
C GLN A 195 -5.36 7.65 -7.10
N PHE A 196 -4.38 6.75 -7.11
CA PHE A 196 -3.92 6.04 -5.92
C PHE A 196 -3.40 7.02 -4.85
N ASN A 197 -2.59 8.00 -5.23
CA ASN A 197 -2.07 9.02 -4.32
C ASN A 197 -3.18 9.92 -3.75
N GLU A 198 -4.15 10.30 -4.59
CA GLU A 198 -5.32 11.06 -4.16
C GLU A 198 -6.13 10.27 -3.12
N LYS A 199 -6.41 8.99 -3.38
CA LYS A 199 -7.12 8.11 -2.44
C LYS A 199 -6.33 7.84 -1.17
N THR A 200 -5.00 7.72 -1.26
CA THR A 200 -4.12 7.58 -0.09
C THR A 200 -4.21 8.82 0.81
N LYS A 201 -4.26 10.02 0.22
CA LYS A 201 -4.46 11.26 0.96
C LYS A 201 -5.85 11.33 1.60
N GLU A 202 -6.90 11.04 0.84
CA GLU A 202 -8.29 11.00 1.35
C GLU A 202 -8.42 10.01 2.52
N TYR A 203 -7.84 8.82 2.38
CA TYR A 203 -7.82 7.79 3.42
C TYR A 203 -7.12 8.31 4.69
N ASN A 204 -5.93 8.91 4.57
CA ASN A 204 -5.19 9.42 5.71
C ASN A 204 -5.96 10.53 6.44
N GLU A 205 -6.61 11.43 5.72
CA GLU A 205 -7.48 12.47 6.30
C GLU A 205 -8.68 11.86 7.02
N ALA A 206 -9.36 10.88 6.41
CA ALA A 206 -10.49 10.17 7.01
C ALA A 206 -10.10 9.33 8.24
N LYS A 207 -8.93 8.68 8.21
CA LYS A 207 -8.36 7.92 9.33
C LYS A 207 -8.13 8.81 10.54
N LEU A 208 -7.47 9.96 10.34
CA LEU A 208 -7.24 10.94 11.40
C LEU A 208 -8.54 11.53 11.96
N ALA A 209 -9.53 11.79 11.09
CA ALA A 209 -10.84 12.24 11.52
C ALA A 209 -11.56 11.19 12.39
N PHE A 210 -11.49 9.91 12.00
CA PHE A 210 -12.02 8.80 12.78
C PHE A 210 -11.38 8.75 14.18
N TYR A 211 -10.05 8.79 14.28
CA TYR A 211 -9.34 8.77 15.58
C TYR A 211 -9.80 9.91 16.50
N LYS A 212 -9.90 11.12 15.96
CA LYS A 212 -10.34 12.28 16.73
C LYS A 212 -11.79 12.16 17.21
N GLU A 213 -12.69 11.67 16.37
CA GLU A 213 -14.12 11.56 16.69
C GLU A 213 -14.42 10.40 17.63
N ALA A 214 -13.64 9.32 17.55
CA ALA A 214 -13.67 8.20 18.49
C ALA A 214 -13.01 8.52 19.84
N GLY A 215 -12.33 9.67 19.97
CA GLY A 215 -11.63 10.06 21.20
C GLY A 215 -10.36 9.25 21.48
N LEU A 216 -9.75 8.68 20.43
CA LEU A 216 -8.55 7.85 20.53
C LEU A 216 -7.29 8.73 20.56
N GLU A 217 -6.32 8.36 21.39
CA GLU A 217 -5.02 9.04 21.42
C GLU A 217 -4.22 8.70 20.15
N ILE A 218 -3.90 9.73 19.37
CA ILE A 218 -3.03 9.60 18.20
C ILE A 218 -1.59 9.54 18.71
N LYS A 219 -0.98 8.34 18.72
CA LYS A 219 0.47 8.24 18.87
C LYS A 219 1.10 8.73 17.57
N THR A 220 1.59 9.97 17.58
CA THR A 220 2.47 10.44 16.52
C THR A 220 3.85 9.87 16.83
N GLU A 221 4.30 8.90 16.03
CA GLU A 221 5.74 8.61 15.97
C GLU A 221 6.37 9.77 15.19
N GLU A 222 7.28 10.51 15.86
CA GLU A 222 8.15 11.51 15.24
C GLU A 222 9.20 10.85 14.34
#